data_AF-W4VN74-F1
#
_entry.id   AF-W4VN74-F1
#
_cell.length_a   1.000
_cell.length_b   1.000
_cell.length_c   1.000
_cell.angle_alpha   90.00
_cell.angle_beta   90.00
_cell.angle_gamma   90.00
#
_symmetry.space_group_name_H-M   'P 1'
#
loop_
_entity.id
_entity.type
_entity.pdbx_description
1 polymer ?
#
loop_
_entity_poly.entity_id
_entity_poly.type
_entity_poly.pdbx_seq_one_letter_code
_entity_poly.pdbx_strand_id
1 'polypeptide(L)'
;MDLKEKPLIKIQIRDGLIAGLPIVVGYLPIAIAYGVLAKQAGLSLLELTGMSLFVFAGAAQFMGAGMIGLGVSAAEIIIATFVLNFRHFVMSLSFINQIRQYAMKWKFLLTLGLTDETFSVSSIYKKQVDQAYGYYFYGTIMLTSYLSWVFGSFLGGVLGDVIPETLSKVWV
;
A
#
# COMPACT_ATOMS: atom_id res chain seq x y z
N MET A 1 -23.06 19.03 -10.02
CA MET A 1 -22.86 18.53 -8.65
C MET A 1 -23.78 19.32 -7.76
N ASP A 2 -24.85 18.70 -7.30
CA ASP A 2 -25.95 19.37 -6.58
C ASP A 2 -25.53 19.62 -5.11
N LEU A 3 -25.99 20.71 -4.49
CA LEU A 3 -25.64 21.10 -3.13
C LEU A 3 -26.06 20.03 -2.10
N LYS A 4 -27.01 19.16 -2.44
CA LYS A 4 -27.48 18.02 -1.64
C LYS A 4 -26.52 16.82 -1.62
N GLU A 5 -25.58 16.72 -2.56
CA GLU A 5 -24.65 15.57 -2.69
C GLU A 5 -23.42 15.70 -1.78
N LYS A 6 -22.97 16.93 -1.53
CA LYS A 6 -21.81 17.25 -0.67
C LYS A 6 -21.85 16.60 0.73
N PRO A 7 -22.97 16.57 1.48
CA PRO A 7 -23.00 15.94 2.79
C PRO A 7 -22.78 14.42 2.72
N LEU A 8 -23.34 13.74 1.71
CA LEU A 8 -23.19 12.29 1.55
C LEU A 8 -21.74 11.89 1.26
N ILE A 9 -21.06 12.63 0.36
CA ILE A 9 -19.64 12.40 0.07
C ILE A 9 -18.78 12.56 1.33
N LYS A 10 -19.05 13.60 2.14
CA LYS A 10 -18.31 13.83 3.38
C LYS A 10 -18.47 12.69 4.38
N ILE A 11 -19.66 12.10 4.46
CA ILE A 11 -19.92 10.91 5.30
C ILE A 11 -19.09 9.73 4.78
N GLN A 12 -19.12 9.45 3.48
CA GLN A 12 -18.36 8.35 2.87
C GLN A 12 -16.85 8.46 3.13
N ILE A 13 -16.29 9.66 2.99
CA ILE A 13 -14.88 9.93 3.25
C ILE A 13 -14.57 9.74 4.74
N ARG A 14 -15.39 10.31 5.64
CA ARG A 14 -15.17 10.18 7.08
C ARG A 14 -15.22 8.72 7.53
N ASP A 15 -16.23 7.98 7.08
CA ASP A 15 -16.40 6.59 7.47
C ASP A 15 -15.29 5.72 6.86
N GLY A 16 -14.83 6.04 5.64
CA GLY A 16 -13.67 5.41 5.02
C GLY A 16 -12.37 5.68 5.77
N LEU A 17 -12.16 6.91 6.27
CA LEU A 17 -11.02 7.24 7.14
C LEU A 17 -11.04 6.37 8.39
N ILE A 18 -12.17 6.32 9.08
CA ILE A 18 -12.32 5.53 10.32
C ILE A 18 -12.06 4.04 10.06
N ALA A 19 -12.58 3.50 8.96
CA ALA A 19 -12.35 2.11 8.58
C ALA A 19 -10.90 1.82 8.18
N GLY A 20 -10.17 2.81 7.65
CA GLY A 20 -8.76 2.69 7.24
C GLY A 20 -7.76 2.91 8.39
N LEU A 21 -8.15 3.53 9.50
CA LEU A 21 -7.25 3.83 10.63
C LEU A 21 -6.48 2.61 11.16
N PRO A 22 -7.11 1.43 11.38
CA PRO A 22 -6.37 0.26 11.85
C PRO A 22 -5.26 -0.18 10.88
N ILE A 23 -5.48 -0.04 9.58
CA ILE A 23 -4.48 -0.37 8.55
C ILE A 23 -3.30 0.59 8.67
N VAL A 24 -3.56 1.90 8.77
CA VAL A 24 -2.52 2.93 8.94
C VAL A 24 -1.65 2.66 10.16
N VAL A 25 -2.27 2.31 11.29
CA VAL A 25 -1.55 1.99 12.53
C VAL A 25 -0.65 0.76 12.35
N GLY A 26 -1.11 -0.26 11.61
CA GLY A 26 -0.30 -1.43 11.29
C GLY A 26 0.83 -1.13 10.28
N TYR A 27 0.57 -0.28 9.29
CA TYR A 27 1.49 0.00 8.19
C TYR A 27 2.68 0.83 8.60
N LEU A 28 2.49 1.88 9.41
CA LEU A 28 3.58 2.80 9.78
C LEU A 28 4.84 2.11 10.32
N PRO A 29 4.79 1.25 11.36
CA PRO A 29 5.99 0.61 11.89
C PRO A 29 6.65 -0.33 10.86
N ILE A 30 5.85 -1.05 10.07
CA ILE A 30 6.35 -1.98 9.06
C ILE A 30 7.01 -1.23 7.90
N ALA A 31 6.40 -0.14 7.43
CA ALA A 31 6.95 0.71 6.38
C ALA A 31 8.25 1.40 6.83
N ILE A 32 8.33 1.85 8.08
CA ILE A 32 9.57 2.38 8.67
C ILE A 32 10.66 1.31 8.66
N ALA A 33 10.34 0.08 9.08
CA ALA A 33 11.28 -1.03 9.05
C ALA A 33 11.78 -1.34 7.63
N TYR A 34 10.88 -1.28 6.62
CA TYR A 34 11.27 -1.39 5.22
C TYR A 34 12.24 -0.29 4.82
N GLY A 35 11.95 0.97 5.12
CA GLY A 35 12.79 2.10 4.75
C GLY A 35 14.20 1.99 5.33
N VAL A 36 14.31 1.57 6.60
CA VAL A 36 15.61 1.30 7.25
C VAL A 36 16.34 0.15 6.55
N LEU A 37 15.65 -0.96 6.25
CA LEU A 37 16.25 -2.12 5.59
C LEU A 37 16.71 -1.79 4.16
N ALA A 38 15.88 -1.10 3.38
CA ALA A 38 16.21 -0.71 2.02
C ALA A 38 17.44 0.21 1.98
N LYS A 39 17.53 1.12 2.95
CA LYS A 39 18.69 1.99 3.11
C LYS A 39 19.96 1.20 3.43
N GLN A 40 19.88 0.21 4.33
CA GLN A 40 21.00 -0.69 4.65
C GLN A 40 21.40 -1.59 3.47
N ALA A 41 20.44 -1.94 2.60
CA ALA A 41 20.70 -2.65 1.35
C ALA A 41 21.35 -1.77 0.26
N GLY A 42 21.65 -0.49 0.56
CA GLY A 42 22.36 0.41 -0.33
C GLY A 42 21.45 1.25 -1.24
N LEU A 43 20.13 1.18 -1.11
CA LEU A 43 19.23 2.03 -1.88
C LEU A 43 19.29 3.47 -1.37
N SER A 44 19.31 4.43 -2.29
CA SER A 44 19.13 5.84 -1.97
C SER A 44 17.72 6.10 -1.44
N LEU A 45 17.56 7.23 -0.75
CA LEU A 45 16.26 7.66 -0.23
C LEU A 45 15.21 7.81 -1.35
N LEU A 46 15.64 8.24 -2.53
CA LEU A 46 14.78 8.36 -3.71
C LEU A 46 14.37 7.00 -4.26
N GLU A 47 15.27 6.03 -4.31
CA GLU A 47 14.97 4.68 -4.82
C GLU A 47 14.00 3.93 -3.91
N LEU A 48 14.24 3.92 -2.58
CA LEU A 48 13.35 3.23 -1.64
C LEU A 48 11.96 3.91 -1.55
N THR A 49 11.92 5.24 -1.61
CA THR A 49 10.65 5.98 -1.59
C THR A 49 9.92 5.81 -2.93
N GLY A 50 10.65 5.86 -4.04
CA GLY A 50 10.13 5.58 -5.39
C GLY A 50 9.54 4.18 -5.49
N MET A 51 10.21 3.19 -4.91
CA MET A 51 9.68 1.82 -4.83
C MET A 51 8.35 1.78 -4.07
N SER A 52 8.16 2.59 -3.02
CA SER A 52 6.87 2.75 -2.32
C SER A 52 5.81 3.50 -3.11
N LEU A 53 6.21 4.42 -3.99
CA LEU A 53 5.28 5.13 -4.85
C LEU A 53 4.75 4.23 -5.98
N PHE A 54 5.61 3.42 -6.60
CA PHE A 54 5.28 2.64 -7.80
C PHE A 54 4.90 1.19 -7.50
N VAL A 55 5.48 0.58 -6.46
CA VAL A 55 5.27 -0.81 -6.08
C VAL A 55 4.60 -0.85 -4.71
N PHE A 56 3.28 -0.69 -4.69
CA PHE A 56 2.50 -0.74 -3.46
C PHE A 56 2.26 -2.18 -2.98
N ALA A 57 3.34 -2.85 -2.59
CA ALA A 57 3.34 -4.24 -2.13
C ALA A 57 4.47 -4.49 -1.13
N GLY A 58 4.20 -4.31 0.17
CA GLY A 58 5.24 -4.31 1.20
C GLY A 58 6.13 -5.55 1.22
N ALA A 59 5.55 -6.76 1.16
CA ALA A 59 6.32 -8.01 1.16
C ALA A 59 7.29 -8.10 -0.04
N ALA A 60 6.89 -7.61 -1.20
CA ALA A 60 7.75 -7.56 -2.39
C ALA A 60 8.88 -6.56 -2.24
N GLN A 61 8.62 -5.46 -1.53
CA GLN A 61 9.63 -4.42 -1.30
C GLN A 61 10.72 -4.89 -0.33
N PHE A 62 10.35 -5.55 0.76
CA PHE A 62 11.31 -6.19 1.67
C PHE A 62 12.17 -7.23 0.94
N MET A 63 11.52 -8.13 0.18
CA MET A 63 12.21 -9.14 -0.61
C MET A 63 13.15 -8.49 -1.64
N GLY A 64 12.64 -7.54 -2.42
CA GLY A 64 13.38 -6.86 -3.47
C GLY A 64 14.59 -6.09 -2.93
N ALA A 65 14.41 -5.33 -1.85
CA ALA A 65 15.51 -4.64 -1.19
C ALA A 65 16.59 -5.62 -0.67
N GLY A 66 16.18 -6.72 -0.03
CA GLY A 66 17.12 -7.76 0.40
C GLY A 66 17.88 -8.40 -0.76
N MET A 67 17.20 -8.73 -1.85
CA MET A 67 17.81 -9.30 -3.05
C MET A 67 18.78 -8.32 -3.73
N ILE A 68 18.45 -7.02 -3.77
CA ILE A 68 19.35 -5.96 -4.26
C ILE A 68 20.62 -5.91 -3.41
N GLY A 69 20.49 -5.92 -2.08
CA GLY A 69 21.63 -5.93 -1.17
C GLY A 69 22.54 -7.15 -1.31
N LEU A 70 21.99 -8.29 -1.74
CA LEU A 70 22.73 -9.53 -2.03
C LEU A 70 23.32 -9.57 -3.46
N GLY A 71 23.09 -8.54 -4.28
CA GLY A 71 23.58 -8.49 -5.67
C GLY A 71 22.89 -9.48 -6.61
N VAL A 72 21.66 -9.90 -6.30
CA VAL A 72 20.87 -10.82 -7.13
C VAL A 72 20.52 -10.14 -8.46
N SER A 73 20.43 -10.92 -9.54
CA SER A 73 20.13 -10.36 -10.86
C SER A 73 18.73 -9.75 -10.93
N ALA A 74 18.58 -8.70 -11.75
CA ALA A 74 17.29 -8.04 -11.94
C ALA A 74 16.19 -8.99 -12.45
N ALA A 75 16.54 -9.96 -13.29
CA ALA A 75 15.61 -10.95 -13.82
C ALA A 75 15.00 -11.82 -12.70
N GLU A 76 15.83 -12.28 -11.76
CA GLU A 76 15.36 -13.06 -10.61
C GLU A 76 14.47 -12.24 -9.69
N ILE A 77 14.82 -10.98 -9.43
CA ILE A 77 13.99 -10.05 -8.63
C ILE A 77 12.62 -9.85 -9.28
N ILE A 78 12.58 -9.65 -10.60
CA ILE A 78 11.33 -9.47 -11.34
C ILE A 78 10.45 -10.73 -11.24
N ILE A 79 11.03 -11.91 -11.44
CA ILE A 79 10.28 -13.18 -11.35
C ILE A 79 9.76 -13.40 -9.93
N ALA A 80 10.61 -13.24 -8.91
CA ALA A 80 10.23 -13.41 -7.52
C ALA A 80 9.12 -12.42 -7.12
N THR A 81 9.25 -11.16 -7.51
CA THR A 81 8.25 -10.11 -7.31
C THR A 81 6.94 -10.45 -8.00
N PHE A 82 6.98 -10.90 -9.26
CA PHE A 82 5.78 -11.29 -10.00
C PHE A 82 5.03 -12.46 -9.32
N VAL A 83 5.76 -13.52 -8.97
CA VAL A 83 5.19 -14.71 -8.31
C VAL A 83 4.59 -14.35 -6.95
N LEU A 84 5.31 -13.59 -6.13
CA LEU A 84 4.84 -13.17 -4.81
C LEU A 84 3.60 -12.27 -4.87
N ASN A 85 3.52 -11.41 -5.88
CA ASN A 85 2.41 -10.47 -6.07
C ASN A 85 1.23 -11.04 -6.87
N PHE A 86 1.30 -12.29 -7.35
CA PHE A 86 0.19 -12.90 -8.08
C PHE A 86 -1.13 -12.86 -7.28
N ARG A 87 -1.07 -12.82 -5.95
CA ARG A 87 -2.22 -12.59 -5.07
C ARG A 87 -3.01 -11.32 -5.41
N HIS A 88 -2.35 -10.23 -5.82
CA HIS A 88 -3.02 -8.98 -6.17
C HIS A 88 -3.89 -9.15 -7.42
N PHE A 89 -3.50 -10.02 -8.36
CA PHE A 89 -4.32 -10.36 -9.52
C PHE A 89 -5.63 -11.03 -9.09
N VAL A 90 -5.54 -12.05 -8.22
CA VAL A 90 -6.71 -12.77 -7.70
C VAL A 90 -7.62 -11.84 -6.88
N MET A 91 -7.05 -11.03 -5.98
CA MET A 91 -7.79 -10.04 -5.21
C MET A 91 -8.49 -9.01 -6.10
N SER A 92 -7.81 -8.53 -7.14
CA SER A 92 -8.37 -7.56 -8.09
C SER A 92 -9.57 -8.14 -8.84
N LEU A 93 -9.50 -9.39 -9.29
CA LEU A 93 -10.63 -10.07 -9.94
C LEU A 93 -11.83 -10.20 -9.00
N SER A 94 -11.60 -10.61 -7.76
CA SER A 94 -12.65 -10.72 -6.75
C SER A 94 -13.28 -9.37 -6.44
N PHE A 95 -12.46 -8.33 -6.26
CA PHE A 95 -12.92 -7.00 -5.91
C PHE A 95 -13.66 -6.33 -7.08
N ILE A 96 -13.20 -6.47 -8.33
CA ILE A 96 -13.92 -5.98 -9.52
C ILE A 96 -15.34 -6.53 -9.59
N ASN A 97 -15.52 -7.81 -9.25
CA ASN A 97 -16.85 -8.42 -9.19
C ASN A 97 -17.72 -7.83 -8.08
N GLN A 98 -17.14 -7.54 -6.91
CA GLN A 98 -17.82 -6.82 -5.83
C GLN A 98 -18.30 -5.44 -6.30
N ILE A 99 -17.43 -4.67 -6.96
CA ILE A 99 -17.72 -3.30 -7.42
C ILE A 99 -18.26 -3.23 -8.86
N ARG A 100 -18.96 -4.28 -9.33
CA ARG A 100 -19.37 -4.40 -10.75
C ARG A 100 -20.19 -3.21 -11.26
N GLN A 101 -20.96 -2.56 -10.39
CA GLN A 101 -21.83 -1.44 -10.75
C GLN A 101 -21.11 -0.10 -10.91
N TYR A 102 -19.84 -0.01 -10.50
CA TYR A 102 -19.06 1.20 -10.65
C TYR A 102 -18.56 1.38 -12.09
N ALA A 103 -18.41 2.63 -12.50
CA ALA A 103 -17.80 2.98 -13.79
C ALA A 103 -16.35 2.47 -13.86
N MET A 104 -15.87 2.17 -15.08
CA MET A 104 -14.55 1.56 -15.29
C MET A 104 -13.39 2.35 -14.67
N LYS A 105 -13.47 3.70 -14.69
CA LYS A 105 -12.48 4.58 -14.04
C LYS A 105 -12.32 4.28 -12.53
N TRP A 106 -13.42 4.02 -11.84
CA TRP A 106 -13.39 3.72 -10.40
C TRP A 106 -12.91 2.31 -10.15
N LYS A 107 -13.28 1.35 -11.01
CA LYS A 107 -12.74 -0.01 -10.92
C LYS A 107 -11.22 0.00 -11.00
N PHE A 108 -10.66 0.67 -12.01
CA PHE A 108 -9.23 0.78 -12.20
C PHE A 108 -8.54 1.45 -11.00
N LEU A 109 -9.00 2.64 -10.59
CA LEU A 109 -8.40 3.38 -9.48
C LEU A 109 -8.43 2.60 -8.17
N LEU A 110 -9.55 1.94 -7.87
CA LEU A 110 -9.68 1.20 -6.61
C LEU A 110 -8.85 -0.08 -6.61
N THR A 111 -8.70 -0.77 -7.75
CA THR A 111 -7.85 -1.98 -7.80
C THR A 111 -6.37 -1.69 -7.57
N LEU A 112 -5.89 -0.48 -7.88
CA LEU A 112 -4.50 -0.08 -7.62
C LEU A 112 -4.16 0.03 -6.12
N GLY A 113 -5.17 0.26 -5.28
CA GLY A 113 -5.01 0.39 -3.84
C GLY A 113 -5.20 -0.91 -3.06
N LEU A 114 -5.27 -2.06 -3.74
CA LEU A 114 -5.51 -3.35 -3.11
C LEU A 114 -4.24 -3.92 -2.49
N THR A 115 -4.37 -4.30 -1.23
CA THR A 115 -3.42 -5.04 -0.38
C THR A 115 -4.22 -6.09 0.39
N ASP A 116 -3.55 -7.00 1.08
CA ASP A 116 -4.23 -8.02 1.89
C ASP A 116 -5.15 -7.36 2.95
N GLU A 117 -4.74 -6.22 3.52
CA GLU A 117 -5.50 -5.46 4.53
C GLU A 117 -6.64 -4.64 3.91
N THR A 118 -6.37 -3.86 2.86
CA THR A 118 -7.42 -3.04 2.22
C THR A 118 -8.47 -3.90 1.54
N PHE A 119 -8.10 -5.06 0.99
CA PHE A 119 -9.03 -6.06 0.47
C PHE A 119 -9.88 -6.69 1.59
N SER A 120 -9.25 -7.05 2.72
CA SER A 120 -9.96 -7.63 3.87
C SER A 120 -10.98 -6.66 4.46
N VAL A 121 -10.59 -5.40 4.69
CA VAL A 121 -11.52 -4.37 5.17
C VAL A 121 -12.63 -4.12 4.15
N SER A 122 -12.30 -3.99 2.86
CA SER A 122 -13.32 -3.81 1.81
C SER A 122 -14.30 -4.99 1.70
N SER A 123 -13.85 -6.20 2.05
CA SER A 123 -14.68 -7.41 2.10
C SER A 123 -15.62 -7.45 3.31
N ILE A 124 -15.25 -6.81 4.42
CA ILE A 124 -16.14 -6.61 5.58
C ILE A 124 -17.24 -5.60 5.22
N TYR A 125 -16.87 -4.50 4.56
CA TYR A 125 -17.78 -3.43 4.15
C TYR A 125 -18.38 -3.64 2.75
N LYS A 126 -18.75 -4.88 2.39
CA LYS A 126 -19.31 -5.21 1.05
C LYS A 126 -20.54 -4.39 0.66
N LYS A 127 -21.43 -4.12 1.62
CA LYS A 127 -22.67 -3.35 1.40
C LYS A 127 -22.44 -1.88 1.05
N GLN A 128 -21.21 -1.36 1.24
CA GLN A 128 -20.90 0.01 0.87
C GLN A 128 -20.96 0.23 -0.64
N VAL A 129 -20.84 -0.85 -1.42
CA VAL A 129 -20.94 -0.77 -2.87
C VAL A 129 -22.28 -0.16 -3.31
N ASP A 130 -23.37 -0.47 -2.60
CA ASP A 130 -24.74 -0.07 -2.91
C ASP A 130 -25.11 1.32 -2.37
N GLN A 131 -24.23 1.92 -1.55
CA GLN A 131 -24.44 3.24 -1.00
C GLN A 131 -24.11 4.32 -2.03
N ALA A 132 -24.85 5.43 -1.99
CA ALA A 132 -24.53 6.61 -2.78
C ALA A 132 -23.09 7.06 -2.47
N TYR A 133 -22.29 7.24 -3.52
CA TYR A 133 -20.89 7.65 -3.42
C TYR A 133 -19.97 6.66 -2.69
N GLY A 134 -20.34 5.38 -2.57
CA GLY A 134 -19.53 4.34 -1.88
C GLY A 134 -18.11 4.16 -2.42
N TYR A 135 -17.83 4.52 -3.67
CA TYR A 135 -16.48 4.52 -4.23
C TYR A 135 -15.54 5.52 -3.51
N TYR A 136 -16.06 6.60 -2.92
CA TYR A 136 -15.26 7.49 -2.08
C TYR A 136 -14.86 6.83 -0.75
N PHE A 137 -15.71 5.96 -0.18
CA PHE A 137 -15.35 5.21 1.02
C PHE A 137 -14.17 4.28 0.75
N TYR A 138 -14.27 3.42 -0.28
CA TYR A 138 -13.18 2.52 -0.64
C TYR A 138 -11.93 3.28 -1.07
N GLY A 139 -12.09 4.34 -1.88
CA GLY A 139 -10.99 5.18 -2.33
C GLY A 139 -10.26 5.86 -1.17
N THR A 140 -10.99 6.25 -0.12
CA THR A 140 -10.39 6.83 1.08
C THR A 140 -9.56 5.81 1.84
N ILE A 141 -10.08 4.59 2.08
CA ILE A 141 -9.31 3.51 2.73
C ILE A 141 -8.00 3.25 1.99
N MET A 142 -8.09 3.13 0.67
CA MET A 142 -6.94 2.84 -0.19
C MET A 142 -5.91 3.97 -0.17
N LEU A 143 -6.38 5.22 -0.32
CA LEU A 143 -5.52 6.39 -0.33
C LEU A 143 -4.82 6.59 1.02
N THR A 144 -5.53 6.44 2.14
CA THR A 144 -4.95 6.64 3.48
C THR A 144 -3.92 5.56 3.78
N SER A 145 -4.20 4.32 3.40
CA SER A 145 -3.26 3.20 3.56
C SER A 145 -2.01 3.43 2.72
N TYR A 146 -2.18 3.81 1.44
CA TYR A 146 -1.08 4.14 0.54
C TYR A 146 -0.19 5.27 1.07
N LEU A 147 -0.79 6.40 1.46
CA LEU A 147 -0.06 7.54 2.00
C LEU A 147 0.69 7.19 3.29
N SER A 148 0.08 6.38 4.17
CA SER A 148 0.76 5.93 5.39
C SER A 148 1.97 5.07 5.11
N TRP A 149 1.90 4.19 4.11
CA TRP A 149 3.02 3.34 3.71
C TRP A 149 4.15 4.17 3.12
N VAL A 150 3.87 5.02 2.13
CA VAL A 150 4.88 5.89 1.50
C VAL A 150 5.55 6.79 2.54
N PHE A 151 4.77 7.38 3.44
CA PHE A 151 5.29 8.23 4.50
C PHE A 151 6.16 7.44 5.49
N GLY A 152 5.72 6.27 5.93
CA GLY A 152 6.48 5.40 6.81
C GLY A 152 7.80 4.95 6.18
N SER A 153 7.79 4.53 4.91
CA SER A 153 8.99 4.14 4.16
C SER A 153 9.98 5.30 4.04
N PHE A 154 9.50 6.50 3.74
CA PHE A 154 10.33 7.70 3.69
C PHE A 154 10.98 8.00 5.05
N LEU A 155 10.19 7.98 6.14
CA LEU A 155 10.71 8.17 7.50
C LEU A 155 11.74 7.10 7.85
N GLY A 156 11.48 5.84 7.50
CA GLY A 156 12.42 4.74 7.69
C GLY A 156 13.75 4.96 6.97
N GLY A 157 13.70 5.42 5.71
CA GLY A 157 14.90 5.75 4.94
C GLY A 157 15.72 6.87 5.59
N VAL A 158 15.06 7.93 6.09
CA VAL A 158 15.72 9.03 6.81
C VAL A 158 16.32 8.55 8.13
N LEU A 159 15.62 7.69 8.88
CA LEU A 159 16.14 7.11 10.12
C LEU A 159 17.31 6.15 9.86
N GLY A 160 17.31 5.44 8.73
CA GLY A 160 18.40 4.57 8.31
C GLY A 160 19.74 5.30 8.12
N ASP A 161 19.72 6.59 7.77
CA ASP A 161 20.93 7.43 7.71
C ASP A 161 21.49 7.77 9.10
N VAL A 162 20.67 7.74 10.15
CA VAL A 162 21.06 8.12 11.53
C VAL A 162 21.53 6.91 12.35
N ILE A 163 21.14 5.70 11.98
CA ILE A 163 21.53 4.47 12.70
C ILE A 163 22.99 4.11 12.35
N PRO A 164 23.92 4.12 13.33
CA PRO A 164 25.32 3.78 13.07
C PRO A 164 25.49 2.35 12.52
N GLU A 165 26.41 2.17 11.56
CA GLU A 165 26.76 0.86 10.98
C GLU A 165 27.08 -0.22 12.02
N THR A 166 27.54 0.18 13.22
CA THR A 166 27.85 -0.72 14.34
C THR A 166 26.66 -1.48 14.89
N LEU A 167 25.42 -0.98 14.73
CA LEU A 167 24.19 -1.72 15.10
C LEU A 167 23.65 -2.56 13.94
N SER A 168 23.98 -2.23 12.69
CA SER A 168 23.54 -2.95 11.49
C SER A 168 24.20 -4.33 11.36
N LYS A 169 25.46 -4.48 11.80
CA LYS A 169 26.19 -5.76 11.76
C LYS A 169 25.79 -6.80 12.81
N VAL A 170 24.94 -6.46 13.78
CA VAL A 170 24.55 -7.40 14.87
C VAL A 170 23.51 -8.43 14.40
N TRP A 171 22.91 -8.23 13.22
CA TRP A 171 21.84 -9.08 12.68
C TRP A 171 22.19 -9.77 11.35
N VAL A 172 23.48 -9.77 10.96
CA VAL A 172 24.00 -10.57 9.83
C VAL A 172 24.71 -11.81 10.36
#